data_AF-A0A520GR19-F1
#
_entry.id   AF-A0A520GR19-F1
#
_cell.length_a   1.000
_cell.length_b   1.000
_cell.length_c   1.000
_cell.angle_alpha   90.00
_cell.angle_beta   90.00
_cell.angle_gamma   90.00
#
_symmetry.space_group_name_H-M   'P 1'
#
loop_
_entity.id
_entity.type
_entity.pdbx_description
1 polymer ?
#
loop_
_entity_poly.entity_id
_entity_poly.type
_entity_poly.pdbx_seq_one_letter_code
_entity_poly.pdbx_strand_id
1 'polypeptide(L)'
;MAAEAGEVGAMRTLIEESEHTDLQRCWTWLHLARLLGTDLTESKMRAYHDGGLYDGQPYDDDQGGPLYVDGIEAIELESIDPDKERLAVARA
;
A
#
# COMPACT_ATOMS: atom_id res chain seq x y z
N MET A 1 -3.21 -17.44 -11.22
CA MET A 1 -3.90 -16.13 -11.04
C MET A 1 -2.86 -15.07 -10.70
N ALA A 2 -3.09 -13.77 -10.98
CA ALA A 2 -2.05 -12.72 -10.85
C ALA A 2 -1.46 -12.58 -9.42
N ALA A 3 -2.23 -12.91 -8.38
CA ALA A 3 -1.73 -12.96 -7.01
C ALA A 3 -0.71 -14.10 -6.76
N GLU A 4 -0.77 -15.20 -7.52
CA GLU A 4 0.23 -16.28 -7.46
C GLU A 4 1.53 -15.91 -8.17
N ALA A 5 1.55 -14.84 -8.97
CA ALA A 5 2.74 -14.36 -9.67
C ALA A 5 3.55 -13.33 -8.86
N GLY A 6 3.14 -13.00 -7.63
CA GLY A 6 3.83 -12.03 -6.79
C GLY A 6 3.64 -10.57 -7.23
N GLU A 7 2.64 -10.29 -8.09
CA GLU A 7 2.29 -8.91 -8.40
C GLU A 7 1.62 -8.26 -7.18
N VAL A 8 2.39 -7.42 -6.50
CA VAL A 8 1.97 -6.61 -5.36
C VAL A 8 0.70 -5.79 -5.67
N GLY A 9 0.54 -5.33 -6.93
CA GLY A 9 -0.67 -4.65 -7.39
C GLY A 9 -1.92 -5.53 -7.30
N ALA A 10 -1.83 -6.81 -7.66
CA ALA A 10 -2.94 -7.74 -7.55
C ALA A 10 -3.29 -8.04 -6.09
N MET A 11 -2.30 -8.09 -5.19
CA MET A 11 -2.54 -8.27 -3.75
C MET A 11 -3.28 -7.07 -3.15
N ARG A 12 -2.92 -5.85 -3.56
CA ARG A 12 -3.66 -4.64 -3.16
C ARG A 12 -5.12 -4.70 -3.61
N THR A 13 -5.38 -5.00 -4.89
CA THR A 13 -6.76 -5.12 -5.39
C THR A 13 -7.56 -6.15 -4.61
N LEU A 14 -6.97 -7.31 -4.29
CA LEU A 14 -7.65 -8.33 -3.49
C LEU A 14 -7.95 -7.88 -2.07
N ILE A 15 -7.09 -7.04 -1.47
CA ILE A 15 -7.34 -6.46 -0.15
C ILE A 15 -8.53 -5.50 -0.21
N GLU A 16 -8.53 -4.57 -1.17
CA GLU A 16 -9.60 -3.57 -1.37
C GLU A 16 -10.94 -4.26 -1.68
N GLU A 17 -10.96 -5.33 -2.47
CA GLU A 17 -12.19 -6.10 -2.73
C GLU A 17 -12.71 -6.87 -1.51
N SER A 18 -11.82 -7.25 -0.58
CA SER A 18 -12.14 -8.14 0.54
C SER A 18 -12.29 -7.41 1.88
N GLU A 19 -11.94 -6.12 1.97
CA GLU A 19 -11.80 -5.38 3.24
C GLU A 19 -13.08 -5.39 4.09
N HIS A 20 -14.25 -5.38 3.47
CA HIS A 20 -15.55 -5.36 4.16
C HIS A 20 -16.17 -6.76 4.35
N THR A 21 -15.54 -7.81 3.84
CA THR A 21 -16.12 -9.17 3.84
C THR A 21 -15.26 -10.20 4.56
N ASP A 22 -13.94 -10.07 4.47
CA ASP A 22 -12.99 -11.01 5.07
C ASP A 22 -11.68 -10.31 5.45
N LEU A 23 -11.72 -9.63 6.61
CA LEU A 23 -10.57 -8.93 7.16
C LEU A 23 -9.36 -9.85 7.36
N GLN A 24 -9.58 -11.12 7.73
CA GLN A 24 -8.49 -12.09 7.91
C GLN A 24 -7.75 -12.37 6.60
N ARG A 25 -8.47 -12.45 5.49
CA ARG A 25 -7.88 -12.58 4.15
C ARG A 25 -7.08 -11.35 3.76
N CYS A 26 -7.55 -10.15 4.06
CA CYS A 26 -6.81 -8.91 3.80
C CYS A 26 -5.45 -8.90 4.51
N TRP A 27 -5.44 -9.25 5.80
CA TRP A 27 -4.21 -9.36 6.58
C TRP A 27 -3.26 -10.45 6.06
N THR A 28 -3.78 -11.54 5.49
CA THR A 28 -2.96 -12.58 4.85
C THR A 28 -2.22 -12.02 3.62
N TRP A 29 -2.90 -11.26 2.77
CA TRP A 29 -2.28 -10.63 1.60
C TRP A 29 -1.25 -9.57 1.99
N LEU A 30 -1.54 -8.80 3.03
CA LEU A 30 -0.62 -7.80 3.58
C LEU A 30 0.66 -8.46 4.12
N HIS A 31 0.52 -9.57 4.85
CA HIS A 31 1.66 -10.35 5.32
C HIS A 31 2.48 -10.93 4.16
N LEU A 32 1.82 -11.48 3.14
CA LEU A 32 2.50 -12.01 1.95
C LEU A 32 3.27 -10.91 1.20
N ALA A 33 2.68 -9.73 1.02
CA ALA A 33 3.37 -8.60 0.39
C ALA A 33 4.64 -8.21 1.16
N ARG A 34 4.58 -8.17 2.50
CA ARG A 34 5.75 -7.91 3.36
C ARG A 34 6.83 -8.97 3.22
N LEU A 35 6.47 -10.25 3.15
CA LEU A 35 7.43 -11.35 2.89
C LEU A 35 8.11 -11.22 1.52
N LEU A 36 7.41 -10.65 0.54
CA LEU A 36 7.96 -10.32 -0.79
C LEU A 36 8.71 -8.98 -0.82
N GLY A 37 8.91 -8.33 0.34
CA GLY A 37 9.70 -7.11 0.48
C GLY A 37 8.93 -5.82 0.19
N THR A 38 7.60 -5.86 0.10
CA THR A 38 6.78 -4.66 -0.07
C THR A 38 5.84 -4.46 1.09
N ASP A 39 6.05 -3.39 1.86
CA ASP A 39 5.09 -2.98 2.87
C ASP A 39 3.97 -2.15 2.23
N LEU A 40 2.75 -2.68 2.25
CA LEU A 40 1.56 -2.01 1.73
C LEU A 40 0.93 -1.05 2.75
N THR A 41 1.37 -1.06 4.02
CA THR A 41 0.93 -0.10 5.04
C THR A 41 1.71 1.21 5.03
N GLU A 42 2.78 1.29 4.24
CA GLU A 42 3.57 2.51 4.07
C GLU A 42 3.05 3.31 2.88
N SER A 43 2.69 4.58 3.12
CA SER A 43 2.34 5.50 2.04
C SER A 43 3.60 5.92 1.30
N LYS A 44 3.59 5.79 -0.02
CA LYS A 44 4.67 6.25 -0.92
C LYS A 44 4.26 7.50 -1.70
N MET A 45 3.23 8.20 -1.23
CA MET A 45 2.79 9.47 -1.79
C MET A 45 3.89 10.52 -1.68
N ARG A 46 4.11 11.28 -2.74
CA ARG A 46 5.07 12.37 -2.81
C ARG A 46 4.48 13.55 -3.56
N ALA A 47 4.93 14.75 -3.20
CA ALA A 47 4.59 15.96 -3.93
C ALA A 47 5.58 16.16 -5.09
N TYR A 48 5.07 16.67 -6.21
CA TYR A 48 5.83 16.99 -7.42
C TYR A 48 5.44 18.37 -7.93
N HIS A 49 6.36 19.06 -8.61
CA HIS A 49 6.04 20.35 -9.24
C HIS A 49 5.05 20.17 -10.39
N ASP A 50 4.03 21.04 -10.43
CA ASP A 50 3.00 21.09 -11.48
C ASP A 50 3.32 22.21 -12.49
N GLY A 51 4.20 21.90 -13.44
CA GLY A 51 4.64 22.80 -14.50
C GLY A 51 5.96 23.54 -14.25
N GLY A 52 6.33 24.39 -15.21
CA GLY A 52 7.56 25.18 -15.16
C GLY A 52 8.82 24.37 -15.51
N LEU A 53 9.99 24.86 -15.07
CA LEU A 53 11.29 24.24 -15.37
C LEU A 53 11.47 22.87 -14.68
N TYR A 54 10.77 22.67 -13.57
CA TYR A 54 10.91 21.51 -12.68
C TYR A 54 9.71 20.57 -12.75
N ASP A 55 8.84 20.72 -13.76
CA ASP A 55 7.63 19.92 -13.94
C ASP A 55 7.88 18.41 -13.75
N GLY A 56 7.07 17.78 -12.91
CA GLY A 56 7.15 16.36 -12.57
C GLY A 56 8.34 15.95 -11.70
N GLN A 57 9.22 16.86 -11.28
CA GLN A 57 10.28 16.58 -10.31
C GLN A 57 9.75 16.62 -8.88
N PRO A 58 10.38 15.90 -7.91
CA PRO A 58 10.00 15.99 -6.51
C PRO A 58 9.97 17.45 -6.05
N TYR A 59 8.91 17.81 -5.33
CA TYR A 59 8.69 19.19 -4.92
C TYR A 59 9.77 19.63 -3.94
N ASP A 60 10.39 20.77 -4.25
CA ASP A 60 11.38 21.47 -3.44
C ASP A 60 10.79 22.82 -3.01
N ASP A 61 10.64 23.02 -1.70
CA ASP A 61 9.97 24.20 -1.15
C ASP A 61 10.80 25.48 -1.32
N ASP A 62 12.12 25.36 -1.48
CA ASP A 62 13.00 26.48 -1.84
C ASP A 62 12.70 27.01 -3.25
N GLN A 63 12.19 26.16 -4.15
CA GLN A 63 11.76 26.55 -5.50
C GLN A 63 10.32 27.07 -5.51
N GLY A 64 9.45 26.42 -4.74
CA GLY A 64 8.05 26.81 -4.59
C GLY A 64 7.17 26.55 -5.83
N GLY A 65 5.98 27.14 -5.84
CA GLY A 65 5.04 27.10 -6.96
C GLY A 65 3.93 26.06 -6.83
N PRO A 66 3.16 25.83 -7.91
CA PRO A 66 2.11 24.81 -7.95
C PRO A 66 2.69 23.41 -7.79
N LEU A 67 1.92 22.53 -7.15
CA LEU A 67 2.28 21.13 -6.94
C LEU A 67 1.07 20.21 -7.11
N TYR A 68 1.36 18.96 -7.43
CA TYR A 68 0.41 17.84 -7.32
C TYR A 68 1.01 16.73 -6.45
N VAL A 69 0.16 15.85 -5.92
CA VAL A 69 0.57 14.68 -5.13
C VAL A 69 0.31 13.43 -5.95
N ASP A 70 1.29 12.54 -6.03
CA ASP A 70 1.18 11.27 -6.73
C ASP A 70 1.95 10.17 -5.97
N GLY A 71 1.58 8.91 -6.21
CA GLY A 71 2.19 7.75 -5.60
C GLY A 71 1.17 6.70 -5.17
N ILE A 72 1.60 5.85 -4.24
CA ILE A 72 0.83 4.71 -3.75
C ILE A 72 0.38 5.04 -2.33
N GLU A 73 -0.93 5.21 -2.12
CA GLU A 73 -1.50 5.38 -0.79
C GLU A 73 -1.35 4.09 0.04
N ALA A 74 -1.19 4.25 1.35
CA ALA A 74 -1.14 3.14 2.30
C ALA A 74 -2.48 2.41 2.37
N ILE A 75 -2.43 1.09 2.56
CA ILE A 75 -3.61 0.32 2.94
C ILE A 75 -3.84 0.48 4.45
N GLU A 76 -5.01 1.01 4.81
CA GLU A 76 -5.49 1.04 6.19
C GLU A 76 -6.53 -0.06 6.40
N LEU A 77 -6.22 -1.02 7.27
CA LEU A 77 -7.16 -2.08 7.65
C LEU A 77 -7.58 -1.93 9.11
N GLU A 78 -8.83 -2.27 9.41
CA GLU A 78 -9.28 -2.41 10.78
C GLU A 78 -8.40 -3.45 11.50
N SER A 79 -8.03 -3.14 12.74
CA SER A 79 -7.23 -4.05 13.55
C SER A 79 -8.02 -5.33 13.81
N ILE A 80 -7.46 -6.48 13.44
CA ILE A 80 -8.01 -7.74 13.93
C ILE A 80 -7.53 -7.87 15.37
N ASP A 81 -8.46 -8.00 16.30
CA ASP A 81 -8.24 -8.37 17.71
C ASP A 81 -6.94 -9.19 17.89
N PRO A 82 -5.97 -8.75 18.73
CA PRO A 82 -4.60 -9.29 18.79
C PRO A 82 -4.51 -10.81 19.03
N ASP A 83 -5.57 -11.45 19.53
CA ASP A 83 -5.64 -12.90 19.67
C ASP A 83 -5.73 -13.65 18.31
N LYS A 84 -6.23 -13.01 17.25
CA LYS A 84 -6.30 -13.59 15.90
C LYS A 84 -5.01 -13.39 15.10
N GLU A 85 -4.19 -12.39 15.43
CA GLU A 85 -2.88 -12.16 14.80
C GLU A 85 -1.94 -13.36 15.04
N ARG A 86 -2.02 -14.02 16.21
CA ARG A 86 -1.27 -15.26 16.50
C ARG A 86 -1.72 -16.47 15.70
N LEU A 87 -2.97 -16.51 15.24
CA LEU A 87 -3.50 -17.61 14.44
C LEU A 87 -3.09 -17.53 12.96
N ALA A 88 -2.80 -16.34 12.45
CA ALA A 88 -2.37 -16.14 11.06
C ALA A 88 -0.97 -16.71 10.79
N VAL A 89 -0.07 -16.67 11.78
CA VAL A 89 1.32 -17.16 11.64
C VAL A 89 1.46 -18.68 11.88
N ALA A 90 0.42 -19.33 12.42
CA ALA A 90 0.46 -20.75 12.81
C ALA A 90 0.01 -21.73 11.70
N ARG A 91 -0.31 -21.22 10.50
CA ARG A 91 -0.82 -22.02 9.37
C ARG A 91 -0.05 -21.83 8.05
N ALA A 92 1.11 -21.19 8.10
CA ALA A 92 2.11 -21.21 7.02
C ALA A 92 3.11 -22.34 7.27
#